data_AF-A0A7C5T7S8-F1
#
_entry.id   AF-A0A7C5T7S8-F1
#
_cell.length_a   1.000
_cell.length_b   1.000
_cell.length_c   1.000
_cell.angle_alpha   90.00
_cell.angle_beta   90.00
_cell.angle_gamma   90.00
#
_symmetry.space_group_name_H-M   'P 1'
#
loop_
_entity.id
_entity.type
_entity.pdbx_description
1 polymer ?
#
loop_
_entity_poly.entity_id
_entity_poly.type
_entity_poly.pdbx_seq_one_letter_code
_entity_poly.pdbx_strand_id
1 'polypeptide(L)' 'MKVLFFGRLKDITGSREIQISDVEDIESLKAYLFDKFPKLKQEIFSIALNYETIYDNENLKDNDEVALIPPVSGG' A
#
# COMPACT_ATOMS: atom_id res chain seq x y z
N MET A 1 0.15 12.20 -0.43
CA MET A 1 -0.14 10.97 -1.16
C MET A 1 -1.21 10.18 -0.42
N LYS A 2 -2.07 9.44 -1.12
CA LYS A 2 -3.08 8.56 -0.51
C LYS A 2 -2.68 7.09 -0.63
N VAL A 3 -2.91 6.33 0.43
CA VAL A 3 -2.73 4.86 0.42
C VAL A 3 -4.04 4.16 0.74
N LEU A 4 -4.47 3.25 -0.14
CA LEU A 4 -5.71 2.49 -0.07
C LEU A 4 -5.45 1.05 0.37
N PHE A 5 -6.31 0.52 1.23
CA PHE A 5 -6.26 -0.86 1.72
C PHE A 5 -7.54 -1.63 1.38
N PHE A 6 -7.36 -2.86 0.90
CA PHE A 6 -8.46 -3.72 0.45
C PHE A 6 -8.51 -5.04 1.22
N GLY A 7 -9.70 -5.65 1.26
CA GLY A 7 -9.93 -6.96 1.87
C GLY A 7 -9.36 -7.07 3.29
N ARG A 8 -8.57 -8.12 3.52
CA ARG A 8 -7.92 -8.39 4.81
C ARG A 8 -6.94 -7.29 5.25
N LEU A 9 -6.34 -6.56 4.30
CA LEU A 9 -5.40 -5.48 4.62
C LEU A 9 -6.11 -4.33 5.33
N LYS A 10 -7.36 -4.03 4.95
CA LYS A 10 -8.21 -3.04 5.64
C LYS A 10 -8.51 -3.46 7.08
N ASP A 11 -8.71 -4.76 7.32
CA ASP A 11 -8.96 -5.27 8.67
C ASP A 11 -7.69 -5.20 9.54
N ILE A 12 -6.51 -5.38 8.92
CA ILE A 12 -5.21 -5.25 9.58
C ILE A 12 -4.88 -3.80 9.92
N THR A 13 -5.13 -2.87 8.99
CA THR A 13 -4.83 -1.45 9.16
C THR A 13 -5.92 -0.71 9.94
N GLY A 14 -7.11 -1.31 10.08
CA GLY A 14 -8.27 -0.71 10.73
C GLY A 14 -8.85 0.48 9.96
N SER A 15 -8.43 0.70 8.71
CA SER A 15 -8.82 1.85 7.90
C SER A 15 -8.84 1.50 6.42
N ARG A 16 -9.72 2.13 5.65
CA ARG A 16 -9.80 1.96 4.19
C ARG A 16 -8.72 2.72 3.46
N GLU A 17 -8.30 3.86 4.02
CA GLU A 17 -7.26 4.69 3.47
C GLU A 17 -6.50 5.42 4.58
N ILE A 18 -5.28 5.85 4.28
CA ILE A 18 -4.52 6.81 5.09
C ILE A 18 -3.88 7.85 4.16
N GLN A 19 -3.66 9.05 4.70
CA GLN A 19 -2.80 10.03 4.06
C GLN A 19 -1.38 9.91 4.60
N ILE A 20 -0.41 9.95 3.69
CA ILE A 20 1.00 9.93 4.00
C ILE A 20 1.67 11.09 3.24
N SER A 21 2.54 11.80 3.95
CA SER A 21 3.54 12.72 3.42
C SER A 21 4.94 12.17 3.70
N ASP A 22 5.97 12.78 3.09
CA ASP A 22 7.39 12.51 3.41
C ASP A 22 7.87 11.09 3.05
N VAL A 23 7.37 10.56 1.93
CA VAL A 23 7.83 9.28 1.38
C VAL A 23 8.17 9.48 -0.09
N GLU A 24 9.40 9.15 -0.46
CA GLU A 24 9.95 9.44 -1.79
C GLU A 24 9.67 8.33 -2.81
N ASP A 25 9.55 7.08 -2.36
CA ASP A 25 9.42 5.92 -3.23
C ASP A 25 8.65 4.75 -2.59
N ILE A 26 8.40 3.70 -3.39
CA ILE A 26 7.62 2.53 -2.99
C ILE A 26 8.31 1.72 -1.90
N GLU A 27 9.64 1.62 -1.91
CA GLU A 27 10.39 0.91 -0.86
C GLU A 27 10.28 1.63 0.49
N SER A 28 10.45 2.95 0.51
CA SER A 28 10.26 3.80 1.69
C SER A 28 8.83 3.74 2.19
N LEU A 29 7.85 3.69 1.27
CA LEU A 29 6.44 3.51 1.62
C LEU A 29 6.21 2.17 2.32
N LYS A 30 6.73 1.07 1.76
CA LYS A 30 6.63 -0.25 2.36
C LYS A 30 7.24 -0.25 3.77
N ALA A 31 8.43 0.33 3.93
CA ALA A 31 9.10 0.44 5.22
C ALA A 31 8.23 1.19 6.25
N TYR A 32 7.68 2.34 5.87
CA TYR A 32 6.76 3.13 6.71
C TYR A 32 5.52 2.32 7.10
N LEU A 33 4.87 1.67 6.13
CA LEU A 33 3.66 0.86 6.38
C LEU A 33 3.94 -0.33 7.28
N PHE A 34 5.11 -0.95 7.15
CA PHE A 34 5.55 -2.08 7.95
C PHE A 34 5.96 -1.73 9.37
N ASP A 35 6.43 -0.50 9.60
CA ASP A 35 6.65 0.01 10.95
C ASP A 35 5.32 0.34 11.63
N LYS A 36 4.42 1.03 10.91
CA LYS A 36 3.10 1.44 11.42
C LYS A 36 2.12 0.28 11.62
N PHE A 37 2.15 -0.70 10.72
CA PHE A 37 1.30 -1.88 10.74
C PHE A 37 2.14 -3.16 10.58
N PRO A 38 2.83 -3.61 11.65
CA PRO A 38 3.75 -4.75 11.58
C PRO A 38 3.13 -6.05 11.04
N LYS A 39 1.82 -6.22 11.20
CA LYS A 39 1.07 -7.36 10.66
C LYS A 39 1.05 -7.42 9.13
N LEU A 40 1.21 -6.29 8.43
CA LEU A 40 1.29 -6.28 6.96
C LEU A 40 2.51 -7.05 6.42
N LYS A 41 3.58 -7.21 7.21
CA LYS A 41 4.77 -8.00 6.82
C LYS A 41 4.46 -9.48 6.58
N GLN A 42 3.33 -9.97 7.10
CA GLN A 42 2.91 -11.37 6.98
C GLN A 42 1.91 -11.60 5.85
N GLU A 43 1.44 -10.54 5.20
CA GLU A 43 0.45 -10.63 4.13
C GLU A 43 1.12 -10.60 2.76
N ILE A 44 0.52 -11.33 1.82
CA ILE A 44 0.87 -11.26 0.42
C ILE A 44 -0.06 -10.23 -0.23
N PHE A 45 0.50 -9.28 -0.97
CA PHE A 45 -0.26 -8.29 -1.73
C PHE A 45 0.59 -7.73 -2.88
N SER A 46 -0.09 -7.27 -3.92
CA SER A 46 0.49 -6.45 -4.99
C SER A 46 0.31 -4.97 -4.67
N ILE A 47 1.13 -4.12 -5.28
CA ILE A 47 0.98 -2.66 -5.19
C ILE A 47 0.58 -2.13 -6.55
N ALA A 48 -0.44 -1.28 -6.56
CA ALA A 48 -0.78 -0.47 -7.71
C ALA A 48 -0.52 1.01 -7.42
N LEU A 49 0.15 1.69 -8.34
CA LEU A 49 0.37 3.13 -8.33
C LEU A 49 -0.52 3.74 -9.41
N ASN A 50 -1.39 4.67 -9.04
CA ASN A 50 -2.31 5.36 -9.97
C ASN A 50 -3.06 4.37 -10.89
N TYR A 51 -3.68 3.34 -10.29
CA TYR A 51 -4.45 2.28 -10.97
C TYR A 51 -3.64 1.28 -11.81
N GLU A 52 -2.31 1.39 -11.85
CA GLU A 52 -1.44 0.46 -12.57
C GLU A 52 -0.61 -0.40 -11.61
N THR A 53 -0.57 -1.71 -11.83
CA THR A 53 0.26 -2.60 -11.01
C THR A 53 1.72 -2.39 -11.36
N ILE A 54 2.52 -2.13 -10.33
CA ILE A 54 3.96 -1.94 -10.44
C ILE A 54 4.69 -3.13 -9.81
N TYR A 55 5.87 -3.43 -10.33
CA TYR A 55 6.72 -4.52 -9.85
C TYR A 55 8.06 -4.01 -9.32
N ASP A 56 8.49 -2.84 -9.78
CA ASP A 56 9.75 -2.19 -9.42
C ASP A 56 9.53 -1.06 -8.41
N ASN A 57 10.64 -0.50 -7.91
CA ASN A 57 10.60 0.68 -7.06
C ASN A 57 10.36 1.92 -7.92
N GLU A 58 9.26 2.63 -7.66
CA GLU A 58 8.86 3.84 -8.37
C GLU A 58 8.90 5.05 -7.43
N ASN A 59 9.23 6.22 -7.97
CA ASN A 59 9.18 7.47 -7.22
C ASN A 59 7.74 7.90 -7.01
N LEU A 60 7.44 8.35 -5.80
CA LEU A 60 6.11 8.79 -5.38
C LEU A 60 6.02 10.32 -5.35
N LYS A 61 4.83 10.81 -5.65
CA LYS A 61 4.47 12.22 -5.63
C LYS A 61 3.33 12.46 -4.65
N ASP A 62 3.20 13.70 -4.19
CA ASP A 62 2.19 14.06 -3.20
C ASP A 62 0.74 13.78 -3.64
N ASN A 63 0.47 13.79 -4.94
CA ASN A 63 -0.86 13.54 -5.50
C ASN A 63 -1.09 12.08 -5.92
N ASP A 64 -0.11 11.20 -5.71
CA ASP A 64 -0.26 9.80 -6.09
C ASP A 64 -1.26 9.06 -5.19
N GLU A 65 -1.87 8.05 -5.79
CA GLU A 65 -2.70 7.08 -5.10
C GLU A 65 -2.04 5.71 -5.19
N VAL A 66 -1.77 5.10 -4.03
CA VAL A 66 -1.16 3.78 -3.93
C VAL A 66 -2.17 2.80 -3.33
N ALA A 67 -2.43 1.69 -4.00
CA ALA A 67 -3.33 0.65 -3.53
C ALA A 67 -2.56 -0.62 -3.16
N LEU A 68 -2.78 -1.15 -1.96
CA LEU A 68 -2.32 -2.49 -1.58
C LEU A 68 -3.43 -3.49 -1.86
N ILE A 69 -3.19 -4.39 -2.81
CA ILE A 69 -4.18 -5.31 -3.35
C ILE A 69 -3.83 -6.73 -2.89
N PRO A 70 -4.58 -7.32 -1.94
CA PRO A 70 -4.37 -8.73 -1.58
C PRO A 70 -4.70 -9.64 -2.78
N PRO A 71 -4.12 -10.85 -2.87
CA PRO A 71 -4.43 -11.79 -3.92
C PRO A 71 -5.94 -12.02 -3.95
N VAL A 72 -6.53 -11.84 -5.14
CA VAL A 72 -7.95 -12.03 -5.34
C VAL A 72 -8.29 -13.50 -5.05
N SER A 73 -9.08 -13.75 -4.02
CA SER A 73 -9.80 -15.01 -3.88
C SER A 73 -10.97 -14.95 -4.84
N GLY A 74 -10.69 -15.09 -6.14
CA GLY A 74 -11.74 -15.20 -7.15
C GLY A 74 -12.64 -16.37 -6.78
N GLY A 75 -13.93 -16.09 -6.61
CA GLY A 75 -14.98 -17.11 -6.58
C GLY A 75 -15.24 -17.69 -7.96
#